data_AF-T0ZUS9-F1
#
_entry.id   AF-T0ZUS9-F1
#
_cell.length_a   1.000
_cell.length_b   1.000
_cell.length_c   1.000
_cell.angle_alpha   90.00
_cell.angle_beta   90.00
_cell.angle_gamma   90.00
#
_symmetry.space_group_name_H-M   'P 1'
#
loop_
_entity.id
_entity.type
_entity.pdbx_description
1 polymer ?
#
loop_
_entity_poly.entity_id
_entity_poly.type
_entity_poly.pdbx_seq_one_letter_code
_entity_poly.pdbx_strand_id
1 'polypeptide(L)' 'THDIDNLYVADASFMPSISAVNPSLTVMANAIRVAEHLKERVAMGRLP' A
#
# COMPACT_ATOMS: atom_id res chain seq x y z
N THR A 1 14.54 5.60 9.80
CA THR A 1 13.74 6.53 8.98
C THR A 1 13.12 5.75 7.84
N HIS A 2 11.84 5.97 7.55
CA HIS A 2 11.04 5.21 6.58
C HIS A 2 10.62 6.06 5.36
N ASP A 3 11.23 7.24 5.22
CA ASP A 3 10.80 8.30 4.31
C ASP A 3 11.51 8.18 2.95
N ILE A 4 11.29 7.06 2.28
CA ILE A 4 11.78 6.84 0.91
C ILE A 4 10.67 7.25 -0.05
N ASP A 5 10.94 8.22 -0.93
CA ASP A 5 9.97 8.60 -1.94
C ASP A 5 9.74 7.46 -2.93
N ASN A 6 8.51 7.34 -3.39
CA ASN A 6 8.06 6.36 -4.37
C ASN A 6 8.26 4.88 -3.96
N LEU A 7 8.42 4.60 -2.65
CA LEU A 7 8.47 3.24 -2.11
C LEU A 7 7.15 2.90 -1.42
N TYR A 8 6.58 1.75 -1.79
CA TYR A 8 5.29 1.29 -1.28
C TYR A 8 5.36 -0.17 -0.81
N VAL A 9 4.60 -0.48 0.24
CA VAL A 9 4.45 -1.84 0.79
C VAL A 9 2.99 -2.26 0.67
N ALA A 10 2.73 -3.36 -0.02
CA ALA A 10 1.37 -3.84 -0.36
C ALA A 10 1.13 -5.32 0.00
N ASP A 11 1.96 -5.90 0.87
CA ASP A 11 1.80 -7.24 1.43
C ASP A 11 1.41 -7.19 2.92
N ALA A 12 1.41 -8.31 3.64
CA ALA A 12 1.05 -8.31 5.06
C ALA A 12 2.04 -7.56 5.98
N SER A 13 3.23 -7.19 5.51
CA SER A 13 4.25 -6.56 6.34
C SER A 13 3.90 -5.12 6.77
N PHE A 14 2.90 -4.47 6.14
CA PHE A 14 2.38 -3.19 6.65
C PHE A 14 1.63 -3.34 7.97
N MET A 15 1.16 -4.54 8.31
CA MET A 15 0.31 -4.77 9.46
C MET A 15 1.15 -4.77 10.75
N PRO A 16 0.92 -3.83 11.69
CA PRO A 16 1.62 -3.82 12.98
C PRO A 16 1.19 -4.98 13.90
N SER A 17 0.05 -5.59 13.61
CA SER A 17 -0.51 -6.75 14.31
C SER A 17 -1.45 -7.52 13.39
N ILE A 18 -1.61 -8.83 13.61
CA ILE A 18 -2.55 -9.68 12.86
C ILE A 18 -3.80 -9.98 13.69
N SER A 19 -4.96 -10.03 13.05
CA SER A 19 -6.21 -10.46 13.71
C SER A 19 -6.23 -11.98 13.91
N ALA A 20 -7.16 -12.49 14.74
CA ALA A 20 -7.35 -13.94 14.90
C ALA A 20 -7.86 -14.65 13.62
N VAL A 21 -8.21 -13.90 12.56
CA VAL A 21 -8.67 -14.43 11.26
C VAL A 21 -7.69 -14.08 10.14
N ASN A 22 -7.80 -14.81 9.04
CA ASN A 22 -6.91 -14.69 7.88
C ASN A 22 -6.90 -13.25 7.30
N PRO A 23 -5.72 -12.60 7.14
CA PRO A 23 -5.63 -11.19 6.73
C PRO A 23 -5.76 -10.97 5.21
N SER A 24 -5.96 -12.00 4.39
CA SER A 24 -5.84 -11.89 2.92
C SER A 24 -6.71 -10.79 2.33
N LEU A 25 -7.97 -10.66 2.76
CA LEU A 25 -8.86 -9.60 2.28
C LEU A 25 -8.42 -8.21 2.74
N THR A 26 -7.79 -8.12 3.91
CA THR A 26 -7.23 -6.85 4.41
C THR A 26 -6.00 -6.43 3.58
N VAL A 27 -5.13 -7.39 3.24
CA VAL A 27 -3.98 -7.16 2.35
C VAL A 27 -4.46 -6.73 0.96
N MET A 28 -5.45 -7.44 0.40
CA MET A 28 -6.01 -7.10 -0.91
C MET A 28 -6.65 -5.71 -0.93
N ALA A 29 -7.42 -5.35 0.09
CA ALA A 29 -7.99 -4.02 0.22
C ALA A 29 -6.90 -2.93 0.32
N ASN A 30 -5.79 -3.21 0.98
CA ASN A 30 -4.65 -2.30 1.03
C ASN A 30 -3.97 -2.13 -0.32
N ALA A 31 -3.71 -3.23 -1.04
CA ALA A 31 -3.12 -3.18 -2.36
C ALA A 31 -3.97 -2.35 -3.35
N ILE A 32 -5.30 -2.50 -3.31
CA ILE A 32 -6.21 -1.71 -4.14
C ILE A 32 -6.10 -0.22 -3.82
N ARG A 33 -6.06 0.16 -2.54
CA ARG A 33 -5.88 1.57 -2.12
C ARG A 33 -4.56 2.15 -2.58
N VAL A 34 -3.47 1.39 -2.46
CA VAL A 34 -2.14 1.80 -2.96
C VAL A 34 -2.16 1.98 -4.47
N ALA A 35 -2.81 1.08 -5.21
CA ALA A 35 -2.92 1.16 -6.66
C ALA A 35 -3.67 2.42 -7.13
N GLU A 36 -4.80 2.77 -6.51
CA GLU A 36 -5.52 4.00 -6.85
C GLU A 36 -4.69 5.25 -6.54
N HIS A 37 -3.99 5.27 -5.41
CA HIS A 37 -3.08 6.37 -5.08
C HIS A 37 -1.94 6.52 -6.11
N LEU A 38 -1.33 5.40 -6.53
CA LEU A 38 -0.31 5.40 -7.58
C LEU A 38 -0.85 5.94 -8.89
N LYS A 39 -2.03 5.48 -9.31
CA LYS A 39 -2.71 5.93 -10.54
C LYS A 39 -2.95 7.44 -10.53
N GLU A 40 -3.38 8.02 -9.41
CA GLU A 40 -3.53 9.47 -9.26
C GLU A 40 -2.17 10.20 -9.38
N ARG A 41 -1.11 9.68 -8.73
CA ARG A 41 0.23 10.26 -8.86
C ARG A 41 0.77 10.20 -10.29
N VAL A 42 0.55 9.09 -11.01
CA VAL A 42 0.89 8.95 -12.45
C VAL A 42 0.18 10.03 -13.24
N ALA A 43 -1.14 10.14 -13.09
CA ALA A 43 -1.96 11.08 -13.85
C ALA A 43 -1.53 12.54 -13.62
N MET A 44 -1.03 12.87 -12.43
CA MET A 44 -0.52 14.20 -12.10
C MET A 44 0.94 14.44 -12.48
N GLY A 45 1.65 13.46 -13.05
CA GLY A 45 3.09 13.56 -13.32
C GLY A 45 3.93 13.70 -12.04
N ARG A 46 3.42 13.21 -10.90
CA ARG A 46 4.03 13.31 -9.56
C ARG A 46 4.74 12.01 -9.15
N LEU A 47 5.09 11.19 -10.13
CA LEU A 47 5.97 10.04 -9.97
C LEU A 47 7.38 10.46 -10.41
N PRO A 48 8.24 10.83 -9.46
CA PRO A 48 9.66 11.05 -9.72
C PRO A 48 10.40 9.74 -9.94
#